data_AF-A0A8S2R3K2-F1
#
_entry.id   AF-A0A8S2R3K2-F1
#
_cell.length_a   1.000
_cell.length_b   1.000
_cell.length_c   1.000
_cell.angle_alpha   90.00
_cell.angle_beta   90.00
_cell.angle_gamma   90.00
#
_symmetry.space_group_name_H-M   'P 1'
#
loop_
_entity.id
_entity.type
_entity.pdbx_description
1 polymer ?
#
loop_
_entity_poly.entity_id
_entity_poly.type
_entity_poly.pdbx_seq_one_letter_code
_entity_poly.pdbx_strand_id
1 'polypeptide(L)'
;MDQYDCLNKAQLSFEYLHTNSTTHTFLFGALAELVDNSRDAGARNLDIYTCKDPSLRGGFYLAFLDDGCGMHYDDVFNVIVFGKSAKRHAPDSNQIGQYGNGLKSGAMRIANDFILFTKKDNIGTCLFLSRSFHQEEHISQVICPMPCFDLSTRQAIQNTDFQQLNGTRTYTFDKAKHELEMHLIKKYSPFKTMDELFKQFNLITTPTGTLIVLYNVKLTDTGESELNIKTDPYDILIDSRNRQHLFDDDDD
;
A
#
# COMPACT_ATOMS: atom_id res chain seq x y z
N MET A 1 11.45 12.40 27.13
CA MET A 1 11.78 12.53 25.69
C MET A 1 11.80 14.00 25.27
N ASP A 2 11.35 14.89 26.16
CA ASP A 2 11.00 16.30 25.94
C ASP A 2 12.21 17.25 25.78
N GLN A 3 13.42 16.80 26.10
CA GLN A 3 14.64 17.64 25.98
C GLN A 3 15.01 17.97 24.52
N TYR A 4 14.56 17.15 23.57
CA TYR A 4 14.96 17.25 22.16
C TYR A 4 13.85 17.76 21.24
N ASP A 5 12.68 18.12 21.77
CA ASP A 5 11.57 18.61 20.93
C ASP A 5 11.83 19.97 20.29
N CYS A 6 12.79 20.74 20.84
CA CYS A 6 13.27 21.99 20.25
C CYS A 6 14.26 21.80 19.09
N LEU A 7 14.69 20.57 18.82
CA LEU A 7 15.65 20.27 17.76
C LEU A 7 14.94 19.99 16.43
N ASN A 8 15.61 20.36 15.33
CA ASN A 8 15.13 20.09 13.98
C ASN A 8 15.05 18.57 13.73
N LYS A 9 13.89 18.11 13.27
CA LYS A 9 13.64 16.71 12.92
C LYS A 9 13.76 16.54 11.41
N ALA A 10 14.42 15.48 10.95
CA ALA A 10 14.43 15.12 9.54
C ALA A 10 12.99 14.84 9.09
N GLN A 11 12.62 15.37 7.92
CA GLN A 11 11.30 15.20 7.33
C GLN A 11 11.41 14.53 5.97
N LEU A 12 10.36 13.79 5.61
CA LEU A 12 10.26 13.17 4.30
C LEU A 12 9.44 14.08 3.38
N SER A 13 10.10 14.55 2.34
CA SER A 13 9.47 15.27 1.24
C SER A 13 8.61 14.30 0.41
N PHE A 14 7.52 14.80 -0.15
CA PHE A 14 6.75 14.12 -1.20
C PHE A 14 7.64 13.55 -2.33
N GLU A 15 8.65 14.32 -2.76
CA GLU A 15 9.57 13.90 -3.84
C GLU A 15 10.42 12.68 -3.46
N TYR A 16 10.63 12.45 -2.15
CA TYR A 16 11.34 11.27 -1.69
C TYR A 16 10.61 9.96 -2.07
N LEU A 17 9.28 9.97 -2.22
CA LEU A 17 8.53 8.81 -2.70
C LEU A 17 8.98 8.39 -4.11
N HIS A 18 9.30 9.37 -4.96
CA HIS A 18 9.83 9.11 -6.28
C HIS A 18 11.27 8.60 -6.22
N THR A 19 12.15 9.27 -5.48
CA THR A 19 13.54 8.84 -5.31
C THR A 19 13.65 7.44 -4.71
N ASN A 20 12.79 7.10 -3.75
CA ASN A 20 12.76 5.76 -3.17
C ASN A 20 12.22 4.70 -4.14
N SER A 21 11.55 5.08 -5.22
CA SER A 21 11.08 4.15 -6.25
C SER A 21 12.15 3.81 -7.30
N THR A 22 13.20 4.63 -7.44
CA THR A 22 14.26 4.40 -8.43
C THR A 22 15.26 3.31 -8.03
N THR A 23 15.14 2.75 -6.82
CA THR A 23 15.92 1.58 -6.38
C THR A 23 15.58 0.32 -7.17
N HIS A 24 14.37 0.27 -7.75
CA HIS A 24 13.90 -0.85 -8.56
C HIS A 24 14.09 -0.56 -10.05
N THR A 25 15.24 -0.96 -10.60
CA THR A 25 15.47 -0.97 -12.05
C THR A 25 14.59 -2.03 -12.73
N PHE A 26 14.49 -3.21 -12.10
CA PHE A 26 13.64 -4.30 -12.55
C PHE A 26 12.22 -4.21 -11.98
N LEU A 27 11.21 -4.12 -12.85
CA LEU A 27 9.80 -3.96 -12.45
C LEU A 27 9.26 -5.15 -11.66
N PHE A 28 9.63 -6.38 -11.98
CA PHE A 28 9.17 -7.54 -11.20
C PHE A 28 9.86 -7.65 -9.85
N GLY A 29 11.05 -7.05 -9.67
CA GLY A 29 11.63 -6.86 -8.35
C GLY A 29 10.72 -6.03 -7.45
N ALA A 30 10.10 -4.97 -7.98
CA ALA A 30 9.11 -4.19 -7.26
C ALA A 30 7.82 -4.97 -6.95
N LEU A 31 7.37 -5.88 -7.83
CA LEU A 31 6.24 -6.77 -7.54
C LEU A 31 6.60 -7.81 -6.46
N ALA A 32 7.81 -8.35 -6.52
CA ALA A 32 8.31 -9.35 -5.57
C ALA A 32 8.30 -8.84 -4.13
N GLU A 33 8.58 -7.55 -3.91
CA GLU A 33 8.46 -6.93 -2.57
C GLU A 33 7.04 -7.09 -1.95
N LEU A 34 5.98 -7.07 -2.77
CA LEU A 34 4.60 -7.27 -2.29
C LEU A 34 4.32 -8.76 -2.03
N VAL A 35 4.87 -9.64 -2.86
CA VAL A 35 4.82 -11.09 -2.67
C VAL A 35 5.53 -11.50 -1.37
N ASP A 36 6.72 -10.95 -1.11
CA ASP A 36 7.52 -11.22 0.08
C ASP A 36 6.80 -10.76 1.35
N ASN A 37 6.11 -9.61 1.31
CA ASN A 37 5.29 -9.16 2.44
C ASN A 37 4.12 -10.12 2.73
N SER A 38 3.48 -10.66 1.69
CA SER A 38 2.39 -11.63 1.83
C SER A 38 2.91 -12.94 2.44
N ARG A 39 4.05 -13.44 1.93
CA ARG A 39 4.73 -14.62 2.47
C ARG A 39 5.11 -14.44 3.95
N ASP A 40 5.72 -13.31 4.29
CA ASP A 40 6.12 -13.01 5.67
C ASP A 40 4.93 -12.90 6.62
N ALA A 41 3.75 -12.51 6.11
CA ALA A 41 2.49 -12.49 6.85
C ALA A 41 1.90 -13.89 7.04
N GLY A 42 2.55 -14.94 6.52
CA GLY A 42 2.10 -16.33 6.63
C GLY A 42 0.94 -16.67 5.69
N ALA A 43 0.75 -15.90 4.62
CA ALA A 43 -0.26 -16.18 3.61
C ALA A 43 -0.02 -17.56 2.97
N ARG A 44 -1.09 -18.32 2.79
CA ARG A 44 -1.10 -19.58 2.03
C ARG A 44 -1.47 -19.34 0.58
N ASN A 45 -2.27 -18.31 0.32
CA ASN A 45 -2.73 -17.92 -0.99
C ASN A 45 -2.46 -16.42 -1.19
N LEU A 46 -2.02 -16.08 -2.40
CA LEU A 46 -1.85 -14.72 -2.87
C LEU A 46 -2.42 -14.64 -4.28
N ASP A 47 -3.50 -13.89 -4.44
CA ASP A 47 -4.07 -13.58 -5.74
C ASP A 47 -3.50 -12.25 -6.26
N ILE A 48 -2.89 -12.29 -7.44
CA ILE A 48 -2.42 -11.10 -8.14
C ILE A 48 -3.28 -10.96 -9.40
N TYR A 49 -4.05 -9.89 -9.48
CA TYR A 49 -5.00 -9.71 -10.59
C TYR A 49 -5.15 -8.25 -10.97
N THR A 50 -5.71 -8.01 -12.15
CA THR A 50 -6.03 -6.66 -12.61
C THR A 50 -7.52 -6.49 -12.79
N CYS A 51 -7.99 -5.26 -12.59
CA CYS A 51 -9.35 -4.88 -12.91
C CYS A 51 -9.33 -3.67 -13.83
N LYS A 52 -10.06 -3.77 -14.94
CA LYS A 52 -10.16 -2.69 -15.93
C LYS A 52 -10.95 -1.53 -15.33
N ASP A 53 -10.37 -0.34 -15.44
CA ASP A 53 -11.01 0.92 -15.11
C ASP A 53 -10.45 2.00 -16.06
N PRO A 54 -11.17 2.31 -17.15
CA PRO A 54 -10.72 3.30 -18.14
C PRO A 54 -10.55 4.72 -17.59
N SER A 55 -11.07 5.01 -16.39
CA SER A 55 -10.92 6.32 -15.75
C SER A 55 -9.54 6.50 -15.10
N LEU A 56 -8.80 5.41 -14.85
CA LEU A 56 -7.49 5.42 -14.21
C LEU A 56 -6.38 5.50 -15.26
N ARG A 57 -5.26 6.14 -14.90
CA ARG A 57 -4.07 6.14 -15.76
C ARG A 57 -3.60 4.69 -15.97
N GLY A 58 -3.43 4.31 -17.23
CA GLY A 58 -3.13 2.94 -17.67
C GLY A 58 -4.35 2.05 -17.92
N GLY A 59 -5.55 2.48 -17.50
CA GLY A 59 -6.82 1.83 -17.81
C GLY A 59 -7.16 0.62 -16.93
N PHE A 60 -6.41 0.39 -15.85
CA PHE A 60 -6.65 -0.68 -14.88
C PHE A 60 -6.02 -0.34 -13.52
N TYR A 61 -6.40 -1.11 -12.49
CA TYR A 61 -5.62 -1.22 -11.25
C TYR A 61 -5.09 -2.65 -11.09
N LEU A 62 -3.95 -2.77 -10.42
CA LEU A 62 -3.30 -4.03 -10.05
C LEU A 62 -3.55 -4.31 -8.57
N ALA A 63 -4.05 -5.49 -8.25
CA ALA A 63 -4.42 -5.90 -6.91
C ALA A 63 -3.57 -7.10 -6.44
N PHE A 64 -3.21 -7.07 -5.16
CA PHE A 64 -2.56 -8.15 -4.42
C PHE A 64 -3.44 -8.49 -3.23
N LEU A 65 -4.03 -9.68 -3.22
CA LEU A 65 -4.92 -10.14 -2.17
C LEU A 65 -4.32 -11.37 -1.49
N ASP A 66 -3.96 -11.23 -0.22
CA ASP A 66 -3.44 -12.31 0.61
C ASP A 66 -4.42 -12.71 1.71
N ASP A 67 -4.31 -13.98 2.13
CA ASP A 67 -4.99 -14.55 3.29
C ASP A 67 -4.09 -14.61 4.55
N GLY A 68 -3.11 -13.70 4.63
CA GLY A 68 -2.14 -13.64 5.72
C GLY A 68 -2.74 -13.20 7.05
N CYS A 69 -1.86 -12.93 8.02
CA CYS A 69 -2.26 -12.59 9.38
C CYS A 69 -2.93 -11.21 9.55
N GLY A 70 -2.99 -10.41 8.48
CA GLY A 70 -3.49 -9.04 8.51
C GLY A 70 -2.65 -8.12 9.42
N MET A 71 -3.13 -6.89 9.61
CA MET A 71 -2.43 -5.88 10.40
C MET A 71 -3.37 -5.21 11.39
N HIS A 72 -2.86 -4.94 12.59
CA HIS A 72 -3.52 -4.01 13.49
C HIS A 72 -3.24 -2.57 13.09
N TYR A 73 -3.95 -1.62 13.70
CA TYR A 73 -3.76 -0.20 13.42
C TYR A 73 -2.30 0.25 13.57
N ASP A 74 -1.61 -0.23 14.60
CA ASP A 74 -0.21 0.09 14.84
C ASP A 74 0.73 -0.48 13.77
N ASP A 75 0.42 -1.67 13.26
CA ASP A 75 1.19 -2.29 12.18
C ASP A 75 1.04 -1.47 10.91
N VAL A 76 -0.19 -1.06 10.57
CA VAL A 76 -0.46 -0.18 9.43
C VAL A 76 0.20 1.19 9.61
N PHE A 77 0.18 1.77 10.81
CA PHE A 77 0.91 3.01 11.08
C PHE A 77 2.42 2.82 10.85
N ASN A 78 2.99 1.68 11.24
CA ASN A 78 4.41 1.43 11.01
C ASN A 78 4.72 1.23 9.51
N VAL A 79 3.75 0.88 8.66
CA VAL A 79 3.92 0.86 7.20
C VAL A 79 4.32 2.22 6.66
N ILE A 80 3.81 3.33 7.18
CA ILE A 80 4.19 4.68 6.71
C ILE A 80 5.51 5.20 7.32
N VAL A 81 6.01 4.56 8.38
CA VAL A 81 7.29 4.94 8.99
C VAL A 81 8.44 4.32 8.18
N PHE A 82 9.23 5.14 7.50
CA PHE A 82 10.37 4.67 6.72
C PHE A 82 11.48 4.12 7.62
N GLY A 83 12.09 3.01 7.22
CA GLY A 83 13.19 2.37 7.95
C GLY A 83 12.81 1.63 9.25
N LYS A 84 11.53 1.59 9.62
CA LYS A 84 11.06 0.80 10.76
C LYS A 84 10.56 -0.56 10.29
N SER A 85 11.17 -1.64 10.75
CA SER A 85 10.66 -3.00 10.60
C SER A 85 10.69 -3.70 11.96
N ALA A 86 9.53 -4.17 12.42
CA ALA A 86 9.44 -5.02 13.61
C ALA A 86 10.19 -6.37 13.41
N LYS A 87 10.35 -6.77 12.14
CA LYS A 87 11.00 -8.02 11.71
C LYS A 87 12.52 -8.01 11.91
N ARG A 88 13.12 -6.82 12.02
CA ARG A 88 14.58 -6.61 12.13
C ARG A 88 15.18 -7.03 13.47
N HIS A 89 14.38 -7.12 14.53
CA HIS A 89 14.86 -7.41 15.89
C HIS A 89 14.47 -8.80 16.41
N ALA A 90 13.85 -9.64 15.58
CA ALA A 90 13.58 -11.03 15.90
C ALA A 90 14.83 -11.88 15.58
N PRO A 91 15.55 -12.44 16.57
CA PRO A 91 16.85 -13.10 16.37
C PRO A 91 16.81 -14.34 15.46
N ASP A 92 15.63 -14.88 15.17
CA ASP A 92 15.39 -16.10 14.37
C ASP A 92 14.34 -15.88 13.25
N SER A 93 14.11 -14.65 12.78
CA SER A 93 13.10 -14.42 11.74
C SER A 93 13.58 -14.90 10.37
N ASN A 94 13.00 -16.00 9.87
CA ASN A 94 13.04 -16.40 8.46
C ASN A 94 12.23 -15.44 7.54
N GLN A 95 12.12 -14.17 7.94
CA GLN A 95 11.33 -13.15 7.25
C GLN A 95 12.22 -12.34 6.29
N ILE A 96 11.70 -12.09 5.10
CA ILE A 96 12.41 -11.41 4.01
C ILE A 96 12.46 -9.90 4.25
N GLY A 97 11.35 -9.31 4.74
CA GLY A 97 11.17 -7.87 4.88
C GLY A 97 11.92 -7.23 6.06
N GLN A 98 13.23 -7.05 5.95
CA GLN A 98 14.04 -6.54 7.06
C GLN A 98 14.17 -5.02 7.11
N TYR A 99 13.98 -4.33 5.98
CA TYR A 99 14.33 -2.90 5.84
C TYR A 99 13.15 -1.94 6.05
N GLY A 100 11.91 -2.44 6.07
CA GLY A 100 10.72 -1.61 6.26
C GLY A 100 10.45 -0.61 5.12
N ASN A 101 11.02 -0.86 3.92
CA ASN A 101 10.91 0.01 2.74
C ASN A 101 10.35 -0.68 1.49
N GLY A 102 10.21 -2.00 1.49
CA GLY A 102 9.79 -2.81 0.33
C GLY A 102 8.48 -2.36 -0.29
N LEU A 103 7.40 -2.32 0.51
CA LEU A 103 6.09 -1.88 0.03
C LEU A 103 6.12 -0.45 -0.56
N LYS A 104 6.80 0.48 0.10
CA LYS A 104 6.85 1.89 -0.32
C LYS A 104 7.64 2.07 -1.62
N SER A 105 8.81 1.44 -1.73
CA SER A 105 9.65 1.50 -2.93
C SER A 105 9.00 0.77 -4.11
N GLY A 106 8.51 -0.45 -3.89
CA GLY A 106 7.89 -1.29 -4.91
C GLY A 106 6.58 -0.70 -5.43
N ALA A 107 5.65 -0.34 -4.54
CA ALA A 107 4.37 0.26 -4.95
C ALA A 107 4.57 1.56 -5.74
N MET A 108 5.45 2.46 -5.27
CA MET A 108 5.75 3.72 -5.96
C MET A 108 6.57 3.54 -7.25
N ARG A 109 7.19 2.37 -7.48
CA ARG A 109 7.84 2.04 -8.76
C ARG A 109 6.79 1.70 -9.82
N ILE A 110 5.75 0.98 -9.44
CA ILE A 110 4.71 0.48 -10.34
C ILE A 110 3.64 1.53 -10.61
N ALA A 111 3.22 2.24 -9.57
CA ALA A 111 2.04 3.10 -9.60
C ALA A 111 2.28 4.44 -8.88
N ASN A 112 1.51 5.46 -9.28
CA ASN A 112 1.53 6.74 -8.60
C ASN A 112 0.78 6.70 -7.27
N ASP A 113 -0.19 5.81 -7.14
CA ASP A 113 -1.08 5.76 -5.99
C ASP A 113 -1.31 4.31 -5.56
N PHE A 114 -1.43 4.11 -4.25
CA PHE A 114 -1.95 2.86 -3.72
C PHE A 114 -2.90 3.08 -2.55
N ILE A 115 -3.80 2.12 -2.39
CA ILE A 115 -4.65 1.99 -1.23
C ILE A 115 -4.57 0.56 -0.72
N LEU A 116 -4.40 0.41 0.58
CA LEU A 116 -4.28 -0.85 1.28
C LEU A 116 -5.50 -1.03 2.17
N PHE A 117 -6.09 -2.21 2.12
CA PHE A 117 -7.13 -2.68 3.02
C PHE A 117 -6.58 -3.86 3.79
N THR A 118 -6.77 -3.89 5.11
CA THR A 118 -6.37 -5.03 5.92
C THR A 118 -7.43 -5.34 6.95
N LYS A 119 -7.58 -6.63 7.26
CA LYS A 119 -8.54 -7.15 8.22
C LYS A 119 -7.81 -7.87 9.32
N LYS A 120 -8.14 -7.56 10.58
CA LYS A 120 -7.70 -8.32 11.74
C LYS A 120 -8.63 -8.06 12.92
N ASP A 121 -8.98 -9.11 13.66
CA ASP A 121 -9.86 -9.04 14.83
C ASP A 121 -11.18 -8.27 14.59
N ASN A 122 -11.80 -8.49 13.42
CA ASN A 122 -13.02 -7.80 12.96
C ASN A 122 -12.86 -6.27 12.76
N ILE A 123 -11.63 -5.77 12.82
CA ILE A 123 -11.29 -4.40 12.47
C ILE A 123 -10.77 -4.35 11.04
N GLY A 124 -11.32 -3.41 10.27
CA GLY A 124 -10.86 -3.08 8.94
C GLY A 124 -10.10 -1.76 8.97
N THR A 125 -8.84 -1.77 8.56
CA THR A 125 -8.04 -0.55 8.43
C THR A 125 -7.74 -0.30 6.96
N CYS A 126 -7.90 0.95 6.54
CA CYS A 126 -7.45 1.43 5.25
C CYS A 126 -6.17 2.23 5.45
N LEU A 127 -5.20 2.12 4.55
CA LEU A 127 -4.09 3.05 4.42
C LEU A 127 -4.04 3.57 2.99
N PHE A 128 -4.03 4.88 2.85
CA PHE A 128 -4.04 5.53 1.54
C PHE A 128 -2.79 6.36 1.32
N LEU A 129 -2.06 6.07 0.25
CA LEU A 129 -0.93 6.88 -0.21
C LEU A 129 -1.14 7.25 -1.67
N SER A 130 -1.49 8.51 -1.92
CA SER A 130 -1.76 9.02 -3.27
C SER A 130 -0.84 10.17 -3.64
N ARG A 131 0.02 9.99 -4.65
CA ARG A 131 0.76 11.09 -5.22
C ARG A 131 -0.12 12.09 -5.95
N SER A 132 -1.21 11.63 -6.58
CA SER A 132 -2.18 12.52 -7.22
C SER A 132 -2.79 13.53 -6.25
N PHE A 133 -3.16 13.09 -5.04
CA PHE A 133 -3.62 13.98 -3.97
C PHE A 133 -2.57 15.03 -3.61
N HIS A 134 -1.33 14.62 -3.37
CA HIS A 134 -0.26 15.56 -2.99
C HIS A 134 0.05 16.57 -4.10
N GLN A 135 0.02 16.14 -5.36
CA GLN A 135 0.29 17.00 -6.51
C GLN A 135 -0.83 18.02 -6.73
N GLU A 136 -2.09 17.58 -6.68
CA GLU A 136 -3.25 18.44 -6.90
C GLU A 136 -3.41 19.49 -5.80
N GLU A 137 -3.17 19.11 -4.53
CA GLU A 137 -3.30 20.00 -3.37
C GLU A 137 -1.97 20.72 -3.01
N HIS A 138 -0.94 20.55 -3.83
CA HIS A 138 0.39 21.17 -3.66
C HIS A 138 1.05 20.91 -2.28
N ILE A 139 0.95 19.66 -1.79
CA ILE A 139 1.43 19.25 -0.46
C ILE A 139 2.87 18.72 -0.57
N SER A 140 3.78 19.30 0.20
CA SER A 140 5.20 18.92 0.21
C SER A 140 5.56 17.82 1.22
N GLN A 141 4.68 17.53 2.17
CA GLN A 141 4.84 16.48 3.18
C GLN A 141 4.04 15.24 2.81
N VAL A 142 4.52 14.05 3.20
CA VAL A 142 3.76 12.81 2.98
C VAL A 142 2.63 12.69 4.02
N ILE A 143 1.40 12.81 3.56
CA ILE A 143 0.16 12.68 4.35
C ILE A 143 -0.59 11.42 3.88
N CYS A 144 -0.91 10.53 4.82
CA CYS A 144 -1.57 9.26 4.52
C CYS A 144 -2.88 9.11 5.32
N PRO A 145 -4.06 9.22 4.69
CA PRO A 145 -5.32 8.89 5.33
C PRO A 145 -5.36 7.44 5.81
N MET A 146 -5.78 7.22 7.06
CA MET A 146 -5.78 5.88 7.67
C MET A 146 -7.03 5.60 8.53
N PRO A 147 -8.25 5.59 7.94
CA PRO A 147 -9.47 5.35 8.69
C PRO A 147 -9.60 3.87 9.10
N CYS A 148 -10.29 3.64 10.23
CA CYS A 148 -10.56 2.32 10.78
C CYS A 148 -12.04 2.10 11.02
N PHE A 149 -12.47 0.86 10.82
CA PHE A 149 -13.87 0.45 10.90
C PHE A 149 -14.04 -0.81 11.71
N ASP A 150 -15.16 -0.90 12.42
CA ASP A 150 -15.72 -2.18 12.82
C ASP A 150 -16.42 -2.76 11.59
N LEU A 151 -15.96 -3.93 11.14
CA LEU A 151 -16.47 -4.56 9.92
C LEU A 151 -17.86 -5.17 10.09
N SER A 152 -18.27 -5.45 11.33
CA SER A 152 -19.61 -5.97 11.64
C SER A 152 -20.67 -4.88 11.53
N THR A 153 -20.36 -3.67 12.02
CA THR A 153 -21.27 -2.53 12.00
C THR A 153 -21.08 -1.64 10.78
N ARG A 154 -19.95 -1.76 10.08
CA ARG A 154 -19.51 -0.87 9.00
C ARG A 154 -19.39 0.59 9.41
N GLN A 155 -19.12 0.83 10.69
CA GLN A 155 -18.95 2.17 11.25
C GLN A 155 -17.51 2.42 11.67
N ALA A 156 -17.14 3.70 11.76
CA ALA A 156 -15.86 4.09 12.31
C ALA A 156 -15.70 3.56 13.74
N ILE A 157 -14.49 3.14 14.12
CA ILE A 157 -14.20 2.77 15.51
C ILE A 157 -14.22 4.05 16.37
N GLN A 158 -15.27 4.22 17.19
CA GLN A 158 -15.44 5.41 18.04
C GLN A 158 -14.93 5.21 19.47
N ASN A 159 -14.93 3.97 19.99
CA ASN A 159 -14.61 3.69 21.38
C ASN A 159 -13.13 3.35 21.60
N THR A 160 -12.61 3.90 22.69
CA THR A 160 -11.25 3.77 23.23
C THR A 160 -11.05 2.50 24.06
N ASP A 161 -11.67 1.37 23.70
CA ASP A 161 -11.28 0.10 24.33
C ASP A 161 -9.96 -0.36 23.69
N PHE A 162 -8.88 0.19 24.27
CA PHE A 162 -7.47 0.06 23.89
C PHE A 162 -6.96 -1.36 23.68
N GLN A 163 -7.75 -2.38 24.04
CA GLN A 163 -7.42 -3.79 23.83
C GLN A 163 -7.78 -4.32 22.43
N GLN A 164 -8.70 -3.69 21.69
CA GLN A 164 -9.18 -4.26 20.42
C GLN A 164 -8.42 -3.77 19.18
N LEU A 165 -7.79 -2.59 19.21
CA LEU A 165 -6.94 -2.10 18.10
C LEU A 165 -5.51 -2.67 18.14
N ASN A 166 -5.21 -3.53 19.13
CA ASN A 166 -3.97 -4.31 19.34
C ASN A 166 -2.68 -3.61 18.84
N GLY A 167 -2.17 -2.75 19.71
CA GLY A 167 -0.93 -2.01 19.50
C GLY A 167 -0.47 -1.31 20.78
N THR A 168 0.74 -0.78 20.76
CA THR A 168 1.29 0.06 21.85
C THR A 168 0.80 1.51 21.80
N ARG A 169 0.26 1.97 20.67
CA ARG A 169 -0.22 3.36 20.54
C ARG A 169 -1.69 3.50 20.92
N THR A 170 -1.95 4.60 21.61
CA THR A 170 -3.29 5.12 21.86
C THR A 170 -3.92 5.56 20.53
N TYR A 171 -4.97 4.86 20.09
CA TYR A 171 -5.88 5.39 19.06
C TYR A 171 -6.91 6.28 19.73
N THR A 172 -6.98 7.54 19.29
CA THR A 172 -8.04 8.46 19.70
C THR A 172 -8.88 8.76 18.47
N PHE A 173 -10.16 8.41 18.53
CA PHE A 173 -11.09 8.76 17.47
C PHE A 173 -11.27 10.27 17.42
N ASP A 174 -10.98 10.85 16.26
CA ASP A 174 -11.27 12.23 15.93
C ASP A 174 -12.22 12.21 14.73
N LYS A 175 -13.46 12.65 14.96
CA LYS A 175 -14.50 12.65 13.94
C LYS A 175 -14.14 13.53 12.75
N ALA A 176 -13.58 14.71 12.98
CA ALA A 176 -13.22 15.63 11.90
C ALA A 176 -12.07 15.08 11.06
N LYS A 177 -11.08 14.47 11.73
CA LYS A 177 -10.00 13.73 11.05
C LYS A 177 -10.57 12.59 10.20
N HIS A 178 -11.42 11.74 10.77
CA HIS A 178 -11.99 10.59 10.07
C HIS A 178 -12.82 11.03 8.85
N GLU A 179 -13.63 12.08 8.99
CA GLU A 179 -14.41 12.64 7.88
C GLU A 179 -13.50 13.17 6.75
N LEU A 180 -12.40 13.83 7.09
CA LEU A 180 -11.41 14.30 6.13
C LEU A 180 -10.68 13.14 5.45
N GLU A 181 -10.24 12.13 6.20
CA GLU A 181 -9.60 10.92 5.66
C GLU A 181 -10.51 10.23 4.64
N MET A 182 -11.79 10.08 4.99
CA MET A 182 -12.79 9.51 4.10
C MET A 182 -13.09 10.38 2.89
N HIS A 183 -13.12 11.70 3.06
CA HIS A 183 -13.27 12.63 1.94
C HIS A 183 -12.13 12.46 0.93
N LEU A 184 -10.89 12.41 1.39
CA LEU A 184 -9.71 12.24 0.53
C LEU A 184 -9.72 10.90 -0.21
N ILE A 185 -10.03 9.80 0.48
CA ILE A 185 -10.13 8.48 -0.15
C ILE A 185 -11.22 8.49 -1.23
N LYS A 186 -12.40 9.03 -0.95
CA LYS A 186 -13.50 9.09 -1.93
C LYS A 186 -13.19 10.01 -3.11
N LYS A 187 -12.42 11.09 -2.90
CA LYS A 187 -12.00 12.00 -3.97
C LYS A 187 -10.96 11.34 -4.89
N TYR A 188 -9.89 10.79 -4.32
CA TYR A 188 -8.68 10.41 -5.06
C TYR A 188 -8.48 8.91 -5.31
N SER A 189 -9.12 8.02 -4.56
CA SER A 189 -9.05 6.57 -4.80
C SER A 189 -10.06 6.11 -5.86
N PRO A 190 -9.95 4.90 -6.42
CA PRO A 190 -10.97 4.33 -7.32
C PRO A 190 -12.33 4.09 -6.61
N PHE A 191 -12.38 4.13 -5.28
CA PHE A 191 -13.56 3.81 -4.48
C PHE A 191 -14.22 5.10 -3.99
N LYS A 192 -15.31 5.48 -4.64
CA LYS A 192 -15.97 6.79 -4.49
C LYS A 192 -17.05 6.78 -3.42
N THR A 193 -17.50 5.61 -3.00
CA THR A 193 -18.55 5.42 -1.99
C THR A 193 -18.13 4.50 -0.84
N MET A 194 -18.84 4.57 0.29
CA MET A 194 -18.62 3.63 1.40
C MET A 194 -18.85 2.18 0.97
N ASP A 195 -19.87 1.92 0.15
CA ASP A 195 -20.19 0.57 -0.31
C ASP A 195 -19.08 0.00 -1.21
N GLU A 196 -18.50 0.81 -2.10
CA GLU A 196 -17.35 0.41 -2.91
C GLU A 196 -16.13 0.11 -2.07
N LEU A 197 -15.90 0.89 -1.01
CA LEU A 197 -14.81 0.68 -0.06
C LEU A 197 -15.01 -0.62 0.73
N PHE A 198 -16.21 -0.86 1.27
CA PHE A 198 -16.53 -2.10 1.98
C PHE A 198 -16.53 -3.34 1.07
N LYS A 199 -16.84 -3.19 -0.22
CA LYS A 199 -16.64 -4.29 -1.19
C LYS A 199 -15.18 -4.77 -1.19
N GLN A 200 -14.20 -3.88 -1.00
CA GLN A 200 -12.78 -4.26 -0.93
C GLN A 200 -12.48 -5.09 0.31
N PHE A 201 -12.99 -4.71 1.49
CA PHE A 201 -12.87 -5.53 2.71
C PHE A 201 -13.58 -6.89 2.60
N ASN A 202 -14.63 -7.00 1.80
CA ASN A 202 -15.34 -8.25 1.56
C ASN A 202 -14.58 -9.21 0.63
N LEU A 203 -13.65 -8.71 -0.19
CA LEU A 203 -12.76 -9.56 -0.99
C LEU A 203 -11.81 -10.37 -0.11
N ILE A 204 -11.43 -9.84 1.06
CA ILE A 204 -10.72 -10.58 2.10
C ILE A 204 -11.72 -11.53 2.78
N THR A 205 -11.91 -12.71 2.21
CA THR A 205 -12.94 -13.67 2.65
C THR A 205 -12.62 -14.34 3.99
N THR A 206 -11.35 -14.40 4.36
CA THR A 206 -10.85 -14.90 5.64
C THR A 206 -11.03 -13.88 6.77
N PRO A 207 -10.95 -14.32 8.06
CA PRO A 207 -11.00 -13.41 9.21
C PRO A 207 -9.82 -12.42 9.26
N THR A 208 -8.70 -12.74 8.61
CA THR A 208 -7.52 -11.89 8.48
C THR A 208 -7.02 -11.89 7.05
N GLY A 209 -6.33 -10.83 6.64
CA GLY A 209 -5.68 -10.75 5.33
C GLY A 209 -5.46 -9.31 4.90
N THR A 210 -4.82 -9.13 3.76
CA THR A 210 -4.52 -7.80 3.20
C THR A 210 -4.81 -7.76 1.71
N LEU A 211 -5.37 -6.64 1.26
CA LEU A 211 -5.56 -6.30 -0.14
C LEU A 211 -4.82 -4.98 -0.41
N ILE A 212 -3.88 -5.01 -1.35
CA ILE A 212 -3.18 -3.81 -1.84
C ILE A 212 -3.66 -3.55 -3.26
N VAL A 213 -4.14 -2.34 -3.52
CA VAL A 213 -4.57 -1.88 -4.85
C VAL A 213 -3.64 -0.78 -5.31
N LEU A 214 -2.86 -1.07 -6.35
CA LEU A 214 -1.98 -0.14 -7.05
C LEU A 214 -2.72 0.42 -8.27
N TYR A 215 -2.78 1.74 -8.42
CA TYR A 215 -3.50 2.36 -9.52
C TYR A 215 -2.84 3.65 -10.00
N ASN A 216 -3.29 4.15 -11.14
CA ASN A 216 -2.55 5.15 -11.90
C ASN A 216 -1.12 4.67 -12.19
N VAL A 217 -1.03 3.52 -12.88
CA VAL A 217 0.25 2.86 -13.20
C VAL A 217 1.15 3.78 -14.01
N LYS A 218 2.46 3.64 -13.83
CA LYS A 218 3.43 4.39 -14.64
C LYS A 218 3.32 3.97 -16.11
N LEU A 219 3.48 4.96 -16.97
CA LEU A 219 3.47 4.79 -18.41
C LEU A 219 4.86 5.12 -18.95
N THR A 220 5.25 4.42 -20.01
CA THR A 220 6.42 4.72 -20.81
C THR A 220 6.20 6.00 -21.63
N ASP A 221 7.24 6.43 -22.35
CA ASP A 221 7.17 7.56 -23.28
C ASP A 221 6.20 7.32 -24.44
N THR A 222 5.87 6.07 -24.74
CA THR A 222 4.85 5.70 -25.73
C THR A 222 3.42 5.80 -25.19
N GLY A 223 3.26 6.14 -23.90
CA GLY A 223 1.96 6.29 -23.24
C GLY A 223 1.31 4.97 -22.83
N GLU A 224 2.04 3.84 -22.91
CA GLU A 224 1.55 2.52 -22.51
C GLU A 224 2.18 2.07 -21.18
N SER A 225 1.52 1.15 -20.46
CA SER A 225 2.08 0.60 -19.24
C SER A 225 3.23 -0.35 -19.54
N GLU A 226 4.25 -0.38 -18.69
CA GLU A 226 5.30 -1.41 -18.73
C GLU A 226 4.74 -2.83 -18.51
N LEU A 227 3.59 -2.94 -17.83
CA LEU A 227 2.85 -4.17 -17.62
C LEU A 227 1.91 -4.44 -18.79
N ASN A 228 2.14 -5.53 -19.51
CA ASN A 228 1.27 -6.03 -20.55
C ASN A 228 0.32 -7.10 -19.99
N ILE A 229 -0.94 -6.71 -19.82
CA ILE A 229 -2.04 -7.55 -19.34
C ILE A 229 -3.04 -7.92 -20.45
N LYS A 230 -2.69 -7.63 -21.71
CA LYS A 230 -3.58 -7.79 -22.87
C LYS A 230 -3.23 -9.02 -23.70
N THR A 231 -1.94 -9.36 -23.79
CA THR A 231 -1.46 -10.45 -24.63
C THR A 231 -1.86 -11.82 -24.09
N ASP A 232 -1.73 -12.03 -22.78
CA ASP A 232 -2.16 -13.24 -22.10
C ASP A 232 -3.11 -12.84 -20.95
N PRO A 233 -4.38 -13.29 -20.94
CA PRO A 233 -5.32 -12.96 -19.88
C PRO A 233 -5.01 -13.63 -18.53
N TYR A 234 -4.08 -14.59 -18.49
CA TYR A 234 -3.67 -15.31 -17.28
C TYR A 234 -2.26 -14.93 -16.80
N ASP A 235 -1.60 -13.96 -17.44
CA ASP A 235 -0.24 -13.53 -17.10
C ASP A 235 -0.10 -12.00 -17.06
N ILE A 236 0.89 -11.54 -16.30
CA ILE A 236 1.31 -10.14 -16.26
C ILE A 236 2.71 -10.09 -16.89
N LEU A 237 2.77 -9.79 -18.18
CA LEU A 237 4.01 -9.77 -18.93
C LEU A 237 4.68 -8.39 -18.83
N ILE A 238 6.00 -8.35 -19.02
CA ILE A 238 6.67 -7.09 -19.38
C ILE A 238 6.51 -6.89 -20.88
N ASP A 239 6.11 -5.67 -21.27
CA ASP A 239 6.07 -5.30 -22.68
C ASP A 239 7.41 -5.61 -23.35
N SER A 240 7.36 -6.40 -24.43
CA SER A 240 8.54 -6.84 -25.19
C SER A 240 9.42 -5.69 -25.66
N ARG A 241 8.88 -4.49 -25.87
CA ARG A 241 9.65 -3.30 -26.24
C ARG A 241 10.54 -2.78 -25.12
N ASN A 242 10.20 -3.10 -23.87
CA ASN A 242 10.98 -2.75 -22.68
C ASN A 242 11.93 -3.88 -22.24
N ARG A 243 11.99 -5.01 -22.96
CA ARG A 243 12.89 -6.13 -22.62
C ARG A 243 14.37 -5.85 -22.90
N GLN A 244 14.68 -4.89 -23.78
CA GLN A 244 16.06 -4.57 -24.17
C GLN A 244 16.93 -4.02 -23.03
N HIS A 245 16.35 -3.69 -21.87
CA HIS A 245 17.06 -3.22 -20.68
C HIS A 245 16.94 -4.17 -19.47
N LEU A 246 16.40 -5.37 -19.66
CA LEU A 246 16.17 -6.33 -18.55
C LEU A 246 17.28 -7.35 -18.37
N PHE A 247 18.04 -7.60 -19.43
CA PHE A 247 19.21 -8.46 -19.45
C PHE A 247 20.27 -7.63 -20.16
N ASP A 248 21.02 -6.82 -19.39
CA ASP A 248 22.39 -6.56 -19.84
C ASP A 248 23.05 -7.94 -19.80
N ASP A 249 23.50 -8.39 -20.97
CA ASP A 249 24.20 -9.65 -21.15
C ASP A 249 25.48 -9.62 -20.30
N ASP A 250 25.42 -10.19 -19.09
CA ASP A 250 26.60 -10.63 -18.32
C ASP A 250 27.18 -11.91 -18.97
N ASP A 251 27.46 -11.84 -20.28
CA ASP A 251 28.29 -12.81 -21.00
C ASP A 251 29.53 -12.07 -21.51
N ASP A 252 30.58 -12.06 -20.67
CA ASP A 252 31.99 -11.96 -21.05
C ASP A 252 32.83 -12.94 -20.20
#